data_AF-A0A7U9QZG4-F1
#
_entry.id   AF-A0A7U9QZG4-F1
#
_cell.length_a   1.000
_cell.length_b   1.000
_cell.length_c   1.000
_cell.angle_alpha   90.00
_cell.angle_beta   90.00
_cell.angle_gamma   90.00
#
_symmetry.space_group_name_H-M   'P 1'
#
loop_
_entity.id
_entity.type
_entity.pdbx_description
1 polymer ?
#
loop_
_entity_poly.entity_id
_entity_poly.type
_entity_poly.pdbx_seq_one_letter_code
_entity_poly.pdbx_strand_id
1 'polypeptide(L)' 'MVSDITYIPTDEGWLYLAGVMDLCGDKIVGTAMDGRMTKELVISALKDATHHTKITKGCILHSDRGS' A
#
# COMPACT_ATOMS: atom_id res chain seq x y z
N MET A 1 3.04 9.42 -5.59
CA MET A 1 2.59 8.03 -5.37
C MET A 1 1.15 8.08 -4.91
N VAL A 2 0.40 7.01 -5.16
CA VAL A 2 -0.95 6.81 -4.62
C VAL A 2 -0.97 5.56 -3.77
N SER A 3 -1.79 5.54 -2.73
CA SER A 3 -2.03 4.34 -1.93
C SER A 3 -3.52 4.07 -1.77
N ASP A 4 -3.86 2.79 -1.70
CA ASP A 4 -5.22 2.33 -1.40
C ASP A 4 -5.18 1.03 -0.59
N ILE A 5 -6.29 0.73 0.09
CA ILE A 5 -6.51 -0.55 0.78
C ILE A 5 -7.72 -1.23 0.17
N THR A 6 -7.54 -2.47 -0.25
CA THR A 6 -8.63 -3.33 -0.71
C THR A 6 -8.68 -4.60 0.11
N TYR A 7 -9.71 -5.42 -0.12
CA TYR A 7 -9.88 -6.71 0.51
C TYR A 7 -10.08 -7.80 -0.54
N ILE A 8 -9.46 -8.94 -0.31
CA ILE A 8 -9.46 -10.10 -1.21
C ILE A 8 -10.19 -11.24 -0.50
N PRO A 9 -11.21 -11.85 -1.13
CA PRO A 9 -11.86 -13.04 -0.57
C PRO A 9 -10.93 -14.25 -0.71
N THR A 10 -10.83 -15.04 0.35
CA THR A 10 -10.11 -16.33 0.39
C THR A 10 -10.98 -17.40 1.04
N ASP A 11 -10.55 -18.66 0.96
CA ASP A 11 -11.25 -19.79 1.62
C ASP A 11 -11.20 -19.71 3.16
N GLU A 12 -10.31 -18.87 3.71
CA GLU A 12 -10.14 -18.65 5.15
C GLU A 12 -10.82 -17.36 5.65
N GLY A 13 -11.44 -16.59 4.75
CA GLY A 13 -12.10 -15.32 5.05
C GLY A 13 -11.59 -14.15 4.19
N TRP A 14 -11.56 -12.95 4.76
CA TRP A 14 -11.10 -11.75 4.06
C TRP A 14 -9.64 -11.45 4.38
N LEU A 15 -8.84 -11.17 3.34
CA LEU A 15 -7.48 -10.68 3.46
C LEU A 15 -7.43 -9.22 3.03
N TYR A 16 -6.92 -8.33 3.88
CA TYR A 16 -6.74 -6.92 3.52
C TYR A 16 -5.38 -6.75 2.84
N LEU A 17 -5.37 -6.06 1.70
CA LEU A 17 -4.18 -5.73 0.91
C LEU A 17 -4.04 -4.20 0.86
N ALA A 18 -2.92 -3.68 1.37
CA ALA A 18 -2.51 -2.31 1.14
C ALA A 18 -1.49 -2.25 0.00
N GLY A 19 -1.68 -1.32 -0.93
CA GLY A 19 -0.80 -1.11 -2.08
C GLY A 19 -0.35 0.34 -2.20
N VAL A 20 0.89 0.54 -2.66
CA VAL A 20 1.44 1.84 -3.04
C VAL A 20 1.92 1.78 -4.48
N MET A 21 1.41 2.69 -5.31
CA MET A 21 1.76 2.81 -6.72
C MET A 21 2.58 4.07 -6.99
N ASP A 22 3.65 3.92 -7.76
CA ASP A 22 4.33 5.03 -8.43
C ASP A 22 3.64 5.36 -9.75
N LEU A 23 3.12 6.59 -9.84
CA LEU A 23 2.41 7.11 -11.02
C LEU A 23 3.34 7.47 -12.18
N CYS A 24 4.66 7.59 -11.94
CA CYS A 24 5.60 7.89 -13.02
C CYS A 24 5.78 6.69 -13.97
N GLY A 25 5.71 5.47 -13.43
CA GLY A 25 5.91 4.24 -14.19
C GLY A 25 4.74 3.26 -14.16
N ASP A 26 3.61 3.63 -13.56
CA ASP A 26 2.45 2.78 -13.29
C ASP A 26 2.82 1.45 -12.61
N LYS A 27 3.72 1.53 -11.62
CA LYS A 27 4.23 0.34 -10.91
C LYS A 27 3.76 0.31 -9.48
N ILE A 28 3.27 -0.85 -9.05
CA ILE A 28 3.16 -1.16 -7.62
C ILE A 28 4.58 -1.27 -7.07
N VAL A 29 4.92 -0.40 -6.14
CA VAL A 29 6.25 -0.32 -5.52
C VAL A 29 6.25 -0.79 -4.08
N GLY A 30 5.09 -0.88 -3.43
CA GLY A 30 4.97 -1.40 -2.08
C GLY A 30 3.66 -2.14 -1.85
N THR A 31 3.72 -3.23 -1.11
CA THR A 31 2.55 -4.03 -0.72
C THR A 31 2.65 -4.55 0.70
N ALA A 32 1.50 -4.80 1.34
CA ALA A 32 1.42 -5.58 2.57
C ALA A 32 0.04 -6.22 2.68
N MET A 33 -0.05 -7.36 3.37
CA MET A 33 -1.30 -8.10 3.58
C MET A 33 -1.47 -8.48 5.06
N ASP A 34 -2.70 -8.41 5.57
CA ASP A 34 -3.05 -8.81 6.93
C ASP A 34 -4.52 -9.24 7.00
N GLY A 35 -4.88 -10.14 7.92
CA GLY A 35 -6.27 -10.53 8.18
C GLY A 35 -7.11 -9.41 8.81
N ARG A 36 -6.50 -8.28 9.22
CA ARG A 36 -7.18 -7.12 9.79
C ARG A 36 -6.74 -5.81 9.14
N MET A 37 -7.68 -4.90 8.93
CA MET A 37 -7.37 -3.53 8.51
C MET A 37 -6.79 -2.75 9.70
N THR A 38 -5.47 -2.54 9.69
CA THR A 38 -4.72 -1.84 10.74
C THR A 38 -3.88 -0.71 10.16
N LYS A 39 -3.45 0.25 10.99
CA LYS A 39 -2.48 1.28 10.55
C LYS A 39 -1.14 0.64 10.19
N GLU A 40 -0.76 -0.46 10.86
CA GLU A 40 0.47 -1.20 10.63
C GLU A 40 0.52 -1.82 9.24
N LEU A 41 -0.61 -2.27 8.70
CA LEU A 41 -0.73 -2.74 7.32
C LEU A 41 -0.28 -1.66 6.33
N VAL A 42 -0.81 -0.44 6.47
CA VAL A 42 -0.46 0.70 5.59
C VAL A 42 1.00 1.12 5.77
N ILE A 43 1.47 1.20 7.02
CA ILE A 43 2.86 1.55 7.31
C ILE A 43 3.82 0.52 6.69
N SER A 44 3.45 -0.76 6.68
CA SER A 44 4.26 -1.83 6.10
C SER A 44 4.35 -1.71 4.58
N ALA A 45 3.22 -1.46 3.91
CA ALA A 45 3.21 -1.21 2.46
C ALA A 45 4.03 0.04 2.08
N LEU A 46 3.97 1.10 2.89
CA LEU A 46 4.79 2.30 2.68
C LEU A 46 6.28 2.04 2.88
N LYS A 47 6.67 1.27 3.90
CA LYS A 47 8.07 0.87 4.10
C LYS A 47 8.57 0.04 2.91
N ASP A 48 7.77 -0.91 2.44
CA ASP A 48 8.08 -1.70 1.25
C ASP A 48 8.28 -0.80 0.01
N ALA A 49 7.40 0.18 -0.20
CA ALA A 49 7.52 1.19 -1.25
C ALA A 49 8.83 1.99 -1.17
N THR A 50 9.23 2.41 0.03
CA THR A 50 10.48 3.16 0.20
C THR A 50 11.73 2.34 -0.09
N HIS A 51 11.70 1.02 0.11
CA HIS A 51 12.82 0.14 -0.23
C HIS A 51 12.95 -0.07 -1.74
N HIS A 52 11.84 -0.17 -2.46
CA HIS A 52 11.84 -0.39 -3.91
C HIS A 52 12.01 0.90 -4.73
N THR A 53 11.81 2.07 -4.12
CA THR A 53 11.87 3.36 -4.80
C THR A 53 13.21 4.05 -4.55
N LYS A 54 14.04 4.20 -5.60
CA LYS A 54 15.39 4.79 -5.50
C LYS A 54 15.42 6.25 -5.04
N ILE A 55 14.39 7.04 -5.36
CA ILE A 55 14.30 8.46 -5.02
C ILE A 55 12.93 8.70 -4.38
N THR A 56 12.91 8.86 -3.06
CA THR A 56 11.69 9.17 -2.28
C THR A 56 11.66 10.62 -1.80
N LYS A 57 12.80 11.32 -1.86
CA LYS A 57 12.91 12.70 -1.40
C LYS A 57 12.07 13.62 -2.30
N GLY A 58 11.11 14.32 -1.69
CA GLY A 58 10.19 15.21 -2.39
C GLY A 58 8.96 14.51 -2.98
N CYS A 59 8.85 13.19 -2.84
CA CYS A 59 7.63 12.48 -3.24
C CYS A 59 6.48 12.84 -2.30
N ILE A 60 5.32 13.08 -2.89
CA ILE A 60 4.04 13.18 -2.17
C ILE A 60 3.33 11.84 -2.32
N LEU A 61 2.88 11.28 -1.20
CA LEU A 61 1.96 10.15 -1.16
C LEU A 61 0.54 10.69 -0.99
N HIS A 62 -0.32 10.37 -1.95
CA HIS A 62 -1.75 10.66 -1.87
C HIS A 62 -2.50 9.41 -1.42
N SER A 63 -3.35 9.56 -0.43
CA SER A 63 -4.27 8.52 0.04
C SER A 63 -5.65 9.13 0.14
N ASP A 64 -6.66 8.38 -0.27
CA ASP A 64 -8.04 8.76 0.02
C ASP A 64 -8.29 8.70 1.53
N ARG A 65 -9.27 9.49 1.97
CA ARG A 65 -9.70 9.45 3.36
C ARG A 65 -10.54 8.20 3.57
N GLY A 66 -10.02 7.27 4.37
CA GLY A 66 -10.82 6.15 4.87
C GLY A 66 -12.09 6.63 5.60
N SER A 67 -13.13 5.79 5.58
CA SER A 67 -14.40 6.02 6.27
C SER A 67 -14.31 5.78 7.77
#